data_AF-A0AA97HA86-F1
#
_entry.id   AF-A0AA97HA86-F1
#
_cell.length_a   1.000
_cell.length_b   1.000
_cell.length_c   1.000
_cell.angle_alpha   90.00
_cell.angle_beta   90.00
_cell.angle_gamma   90.00
#
_symmetry.space_group_name_H-M   'P 1'
#
loop_
_entity.id
_entity.type
_entity.pdbx_description
1 polymer ?
#
loop_
_entity_poly.entity_id
_entity_poly.type
_entity_poly.pdbx_seq_one_letter_code
_entity_poly.pdbx_strand_id
1 'polypeptide(L)'
;MRAYTYILRCADGTLYCGWTNDLTARLAAHNSGRGAKYTRGRGPVTLAYSELFGTQGEAMRREAALKRLPRPQKLALIQSQADGELLTIYDADGRPCGDRPRAVVHAQGLFHHVCHLWTAGRWDGTPGLWLQQRAFDRPLYPGGYDLSSTGHIDPGETPEAAVLREAREEIGLDLSPDSLVSGGSYRQRYPRGESGGFDDELAFAFLTRLDGIPAFSPGSEVVGMAFVPLDVFAAAYEGAAPLMGRRADGSRLTIPHENLCCLHDAEWEGVRSALQTLLAPESAK
;
A
#
# COMPACT_ATOMS: atom_id res chain seq x y z
N MET A 1 9.96 -8.78 -20.32
CA MET A 1 10.61 -9.17 -19.04
C MET A 1 11.07 -7.90 -18.38
N ARG A 2 10.68 -7.61 -17.13
CA ARG A 2 11.14 -6.37 -16.46
C ARG A 2 12.62 -6.45 -16.13
N ALA A 3 13.37 -5.38 -16.40
CA ALA A 3 14.77 -5.27 -16.05
C ALA A 3 15.07 -3.87 -15.55
N TYR A 4 15.88 -3.77 -14.50
CA TYR A 4 16.21 -2.53 -13.82
C TYR A 4 17.68 -2.20 -14.01
N THR A 5 17.97 -0.92 -14.16
CA THR A 5 19.29 -0.35 -13.82
C THR A 5 19.13 0.49 -12.56
N TYR A 6 20.11 0.46 -11.67
CA TYR A 6 20.02 1.17 -10.40
C TYR A 6 21.36 1.76 -9.94
N ILE A 7 21.25 2.78 -9.06
CA ILE A 7 22.37 3.30 -8.27
C ILE A 7 22.02 3.07 -6.79
N LEU A 8 22.92 2.40 -6.08
CA LEU A 8 22.85 2.25 -4.63
C LEU A 8 23.79 3.24 -3.95
N ARG A 9 23.38 3.75 -2.79
CA ARG A 9 24.26 4.44 -1.85
C ARG A 9 24.66 3.44 -0.76
N CYS A 10 25.96 3.25 -0.59
CA CYS A 10 26.51 2.43 0.50
C CYS A 10 26.57 3.24 1.81
N ALA A 11 26.72 2.56 2.94
CA ALA A 11 26.82 3.19 4.25
C ALA A 11 28.02 4.18 4.37
N ASP A 12 29.08 3.94 3.60
CA ASP A 12 30.26 4.82 3.51
C ASP A 12 30.09 6.00 2.53
N GLY A 13 28.90 6.21 1.97
CA GLY A 13 28.59 7.29 1.02
C GLY A 13 29.10 7.07 -0.42
N THR A 14 29.72 5.92 -0.70
CA THR A 14 30.08 5.52 -2.07
C THR A 14 28.84 5.12 -2.88
N LEU A 15 28.97 5.18 -4.21
CA LEU A 15 27.88 4.84 -5.13
C LEU A 15 28.23 3.56 -5.89
N TYR A 16 27.28 2.62 -5.95
CA TYR A 16 27.38 1.40 -6.73
C TYR A 16 26.33 1.39 -7.84
N CYS A 17 26.71 1.04 -9.05
CA CYS A 17 25.78 0.90 -10.18
C CYS A 17 25.64 -0.58 -10.54
N GLY A 18 24.40 -1.03 -10.74
CA GLY A 18 24.06 -2.40 -11.07
C GLY A 18 22.85 -2.50 -11.99
N TRP A 19 22.60 -3.71 -12.47
CA TRP A 19 21.34 -4.08 -13.13
C TRP A 19 20.79 -5.38 -12.53
N THR A 20 19.49 -5.64 -12.72
CA THR A 20 18.80 -6.85 -12.22
C THR A 20 17.45 -7.02 -12.90
N ASN A 21 16.86 -8.21 -12.87
CA ASN A 21 15.45 -8.44 -13.27
C ASN A 21 14.49 -8.44 -12.06
N ASP A 22 15.03 -8.55 -10.85
CA ASP A 22 14.29 -8.47 -9.58
C ASP A 22 15.06 -7.52 -8.65
N LEU A 23 14.54 -6.32 -8.44
CA LEU A 23 15.21 -5.30 -7.63
C LEU A 23 15.06 -5.56 -6.14
N THR A 24 13.89 -6.01 -5.70
CA THR A 24 13.57 -6.35 -4.30
C THR A 24 14.47 -7.46 -3.78
N ALA A 25 14.63 -8.55 -4.53
CA ALA A 25 15.56 -9.63 -4.16
C ALA A 25 17.04 -9.20 -4.25
N ARG A 26 17.37 -8.32 -5.21
CA ARG A 26 18.75 -7.84 -5.37
C ARG A 26 19.19 -6.95 -4.22
N LEU A 27 18.31 -6.07 -3.72
CA LEU A 27 18.56 -5.26 -2.53
C LEU A 27 18.83 -6.16 -1.31
N ALA A 28 18.01 -7.20 -1.09
CA ALA A 28 18.21 -8.14 0.01
C ALA A 28 19.56 -8.88 -0.10
N ALA A 29 19.96 -9.27 -1.31
CA ALA A 29 21.27 -9.86 -1.52
C ALA A 29 22.40 -8.90 -1.13
N HIS A 30 22.33 -7.62 -1.52
CA HIS A 30 23.32 -6.62 -1.12
C HIS A 30 23.36 -6.40 0.39
N ASN A 31 22.20 -6.22 1.04
CA ASN A 31 22.09 -5.98 2.48
C ASN A 31 22.48 -7.19 3.34
N SER A 32 22.34 -8.41 2.82
CA SER A 32 22.82 -9.64 3.48
C SER A 32 24.28 -10.01 3.15
N GLY A 33 25.02 -9.15 2.43
CA GLY A 33 26.43 -9.40 2.08
C GLY A 33 26.67 -10.43 0.95
N ARG A 34 25.59 -10.96 0.36
CA ARG A 34 25.60 -11.93 -0.76
C ARG A 34 25.53 -11.26 -2.14
N GLY A 35 25.41 -9.94 -2.19
CA GLY A 35 25.38 -9.15 -3.43
C GLY A 35 26.75 -9.02 -4.10
N ALA A 36 26.95 -7.93 -4.82
CA ALA A 36 28.21 -7.69 -5.51
C ALA A 36 29.40 -7.65 -4.53
N LYS A 37 30.58 -8.11 -4.98
CA LYS A 37 31.83 -8.05 -4.19
C LYS A 37 32.09 -6.64 -3.65
N TYR A 38 31.77 -5.60 -4.43
CA TYR A 38 31.97 -4.20 -4.06
C TYR A 38 31.18 -3.79 -2.82
N THR A 39 29.91 -4.19 -2.72
CA THR A 39 29.01 -3.78 -1.62
C THR A 39 29.18 -4.62 -0.35
N ARG A 40 29.93 -5.74 -0.43
CA ARG A 40 30.17 -6.60 0.74
C ARG A 40 30.94 -5.82 1.80
N GLY A 41 30.39 -5.74 3.01
CA GLY A 41 30.95 -4.94 4.11
C GLY A 41 30.72 -3.44 4.00
N ARG A 42 29.94 -2.97 3.02
CA ARG A 42 29.56 -1.55 2.85
C ARG A 42 28.05 -1.31 3.02
N GLY A 43 27.33 -2.31 3.53
CA GLY A 43 25.92 -2.21 3.85
C GLY A 43 25.67 -1.50 5.20
N PRO A 44 24.40 -1.20 5.52
CA PRO A 44 23.24 -1.34 4.64
C PRO A 44 23.34 -0.40 3.44
N VAL A 45 22.81 -0.83 2.30
CA VAL A 45 22.73 -0.02 1.08
C VAL A 45 21.30 0.48 0.89
N THR A 46 21.15 1.68 0.34
CA THR A 46 19.85 2.25 -0.03
C THR A 46 19.76 2.45 -1.54
N LEU A 47 18.56 2.32 -2.11
CA LEU A 47 18.30 2.61 -3.51
C LEU A 47 18.21 4.13 -3.70
N ALA A 48 19.22 4.71 -4.35
CA ALA A 48 19.23 6.14 -4.62
C ALA A 48 18.56 6.50 -5.95
N TYR A 49 18.53 5.55 -6.90
CA TYR A 49 18.01 5.79 -8.25
C TYR A 49 17.72 4.45 -8.96
N SER A 50 16.70 4.44 -9.82
CA SER A 50 16.42 3.30 -10.70
C SER A 50 15.70 3.70 -11.99
N GLU A 51 15.88 2.87 -13.02
CA GLU A 51 15.21 2.92 -14.31
C GLU A 51 14.70 1.53 -14.68
N LEU A 52 13.46 1.44 -15.19
CA LEU A 52 12.81 0.20 -15.63
C LEU A 52 12.85 0.08 -17.16
N PHE A 53 13.18 -1.12 -17.65
CA PHE A 53 13.32 -1.46 -19.07
C PHE A 53 12.54 -2.72 -19.42
N GLY A 54 12.18 -2.87 -20.70
CA GLY A 54 11.47 -4.03 -21.24
C GLY A 54 12.36 -5.24 -21.51
N THR A 55 13.68 -5.04 -21.56
CA THR A 55 14.67 -6.08 -21.83
C THR A 55 15.92 -5.96 -20.96
N GLN A 56 16.56 -7.11 -20.70
CA GLN A 56 17.86 -7.17 -20.04
C GLN A 56 18.95 -6.38 -20.79
N GLY A 57 18.96 -6.44 -22.13
CA GLY A 57 19.98 -5.78 -22.95
C GLY A 57 19.94 -4.25 -22.85
N GLU A 58 18.76 -3.66 -22.69
CA GLU A 58 18.61 -2.23 -22.42
C GLU A 58 19.18 -1.85 -21.05
N ALA A 59 18.81 -2.59 -20.01
CA ALA A 59 19.31 -2.35 -18.65
C ALA A 59 20.84 -2.48 -18.58
N MET A 60 21.43 -3.52 -19.19
CA MET A 60 22.89 -3.70 -19.20
C MET A 60 23.62 -2.58 -19.96
N ARG A 61 23.07 -2.11 -21.09
CA ARG A 61 23.64 -0.95 -21.82
C ARG A 61 23.57 0.32 -20.96
N ARG A 62 22.45 0.53 -20.27
CA ARG A 62 22.28 1.68 -19.38
C ARG A 62 23.23 1.61 -18.18
N GLU A 63 23.39 0.45 -17.55
CA GLU A 63 24.36 0.23 -16.48
C GLU A 63 25.79 0.58 -16.93
N ALA A 64 26.19 0.12 -18.12
CA ALA A 64 27.50 0.43 -18.69
C ALA A 64 27.70 1.95 -18.90
N ALA A 65 26.65 2.65 -19.36
CA ALA A 65 26.66 4.10 -19.47
C ALA A 65 26.78 4.78 -18.10
N LEU A 66 25.99 4.36 -17.10
CA LEU A 66 26.03 4.90 -15.74
C LEU A 66 27.42 4.72 -15.10
N LYS A 67 28.06 3.56 -15.28
CA LYS A 67 29.40 3.30 -14.72
C LYS A 67 30.44 4.32 -15.22
N ARG A 68 30.33 4.75 -16.48
CA ARG A 68 31.22 5.75 -17.11
C ARG A 68 30.95 7.19 -16.65
N LEU A 69 29.79 7.49 -16.07
CA LEU A 69 29.49 8.84 -15.60
C LEU A 69 30.36 9.21 -14.39
N PRO A 70 30.92 10.43 -14.33
CA PRO A 70 31.55 10.95 -13.13
C PRO A 70 30.53 11.13 -12.00
N ARG A 71 31.00 11.16 -10.74
CA ARG A 71 30.13 11.26 -9.56
C ARG A 71 29.12 12.43 -9.61
N PRO A 72 29.48 13.65 -10.04
CA PRO A 72 28.50 14.75 -10.12
C PRO A 72 27.31 14.45 -11.03
N GLN A 73 27.53 13.76 -12.16
CA GLN A 73 26.44 13.39 -13.08
C GLN A 73 25.56 12.28 -12.50
N LYS A 74 26.13 11.34 -11.73
CA LYS A 74 25.35 10.34 -10.98
C LYS A 74 24.47 11.00 -9.91
N LEU A 75 25.00 11.99 -9.20
CA LEU A 75 24.24 12.75 -8.21
C LEU A 75 23.10 13.56 -8.85
N ALA A 76 23.34 14.15 -10.03
CA ALA A 76 22.30 14.84 -10.78
C ALA A 76 21.14 13.90 -11.19
N LEU A 77 21.44 12.66 -11.60
CA LEU A 77 20.41 11.64 -11.88
C LEU A 77 19.62 11.25 -10.63
N ILE A 78 20.29 11.09 -9.49
CA ILE A 78 19.62 10.82 -8.21
C ILE A 78 18.66 11.97 -7.89
N GLN A 79 19.12 13.22 -8.03
CA GLN A 79 18.31 14.40 -7.76
C GLN A 79 17.11 14.52 -8.70
N SER A 80 17.23 14.12 -9.96
CA SER A 80 16.11 14.19 -10.91
C SER A 80 14.96 13.23 -10.59
N GLN A 81 15.11 12.35 -9.60
CA GLN A 81 14.05 11.50 -9.07
C GLN A 81 13.95 11.63 -7.54
N ALA A 82 14.07 12.85 -7.01
CA ALA A 82 13.98 13.12 -5.57
C ALA A 82 12.72 13.90 -5.16
N ASP A 83 11.98 14.48 -6.11
CA ASP A 83 10.84 15.36 -5.83
C ASP A 83 9.52 14.59 -5.71
N GLY A 84 8.67 15.03 -4.78
CA GLY A 84 7.33 14.48 -4.51
C GLY A 84 7.20 13.85 -3.12
N GLU A 85 6.00 13.37 -2.81
CA GLU A 85 5.72 12.53 -1.63
C GLU A 85 6.62 11.30 -1.66
N LEU A 86 7.27 10.98 -0.54
CA LEU A 86 8.24 9.90 -0.45
C LEU A 86 7.62 8.68 0.21
N LEU A 87 7.98 7.49 -0.28
CA LEU A 87 7.66 6.21 0.35
C LEU A 87 8.95 5.47 0.65
N THR A 88 9.02 4.80 1.80
CA THR A 88 10.10 3.84 2.08
C THR A 88 9.93 2.62 1.19
N ILE A 89 11.01 2.22 0.55
CA ILE A 89 11.09 0.95 -0.18
C ILE A 89 11.74 -0.13 0.68
N TYR A 90 11.39 -1.38 0.45
CA TYR A 90 11.85 -2.51 1.24
C TYR A 90 12.55 -3.55 0.35
N ASP A 91 13.50 -4.28 0.93
CA ASP A 91 14.05 -5.48 0.30
C ASP A 91 13.17 -6.71 0.55
N ALA A 92 13.52 -7.83 -0.10
CA ALA A 92 12.78 -9.08 0.02
C ALA A 92 12.72 -9.68 1.44
N ASP A 93 13.61 -9.25 2.35
CA ASP A 93 13.59 -9.68 3.75
C ASP A 93 12.89 -8.65 4.66
N GLY A 94 12.24 -7.63 4.08
CA GLY A 94 11.50 -6.61 4.81
C GLY A 94 12.36 -5.51 5.42
N ARG A 95 13.62 -5.33 4.98
CA ARG A 95 14.47 -4.23 5.49
C ARG A 95 14.27 -2.95 4.68
N PRO A 96 14.16 -1.78 5.34
CA PRO A 96 14.07 -0.51 4.63
C PRO A 96 15.34 -0.24 3.83
N CYS A 97 15.16 0.19 2.58
CA CYS A 97 16.21 0.39 1.59
C CYS A 97 16.25 1.84 1.07
N GLY A 98 15.85 2.79 1.92
CA GLY A 98 15.74 4.20 1.59
C GLY A 98 14.38 4.57 1.02
N ASP A 99 14.24 5.85 0.67
CA ASP A 99 12.97 6.43 0.27
C ASP A 99 13.00 6.88 -1.19
N ARG A 100 11.88 6.70 -1.88
CA ARG A 100 11.71 7.05 -3.29
C ARG A 100 10.40 7.81 -3.46
N PRO A 101 10.30 8.74 -4.42
CA PRO A 101 9.04 9.40 -4.69
C PRO A 101 7.94 8.38 -5.03
N ARG A 102 6.74 8.57 -4.49
CA ARG A 102 5.56 7.72 -4.70
C ARG A 102 5.29 7.44 -6.17
N ALA A 103 5.41 8.46 -7.03
CA ALA A 103 5.27 8.32 -8.47
C ALA A 103 6.32 7.34 -9.07
N VAL A 104 7.55 7.37 -8.57
CA VAL A 104 8.63 6.44 -9.00
C VAL A 104 8.37 5.04 -8.48
N VAL A 105 7.94 4.90 -7.22
CA VAL A 105 7.59 3.61 -6.59
C VAL A 105 6.53 2.89 -7.41
N HIS A 106 5.42 3.56 -7.69
CA HIS A 106 4.29 3.01 -8.44
C HIS A 106 4.60 2.78 -9.92
N ALA A 107 5.37 3.67 -10.55
CA ALA A 107 5.77 3.50 -11.94
C ALA A 107 6.72 2.32 -12.15
N GLN A 108 7.57 2.01 -11.16
CA GLN A 108 8.61 1.00 -11.27
C GLN A 108 8.30 -0.30 -10.51
N GLY A 109 7.22 -0.35 -9.73
CA GLY A 109 6.87 -1.49 -8.88
C GLY A 109 7.92 -1.76 -7.82
N LEU A 110 8.35 -0.70 -7.12
CA LEU A 110 9.26 -0.85 -6.00
C LEU A 110 8.47 -1.35 -4.78
N PHE A 111 9.00 -2.37 -4.11
CA PHE A 111 8.32 -2.97 -2.96
C PHE A 111 8.20 -1.96 -1.83
N HIS A 112 6.98 -1.68 -1.37
CA HIS A 112 6.67 -0.69 -0.35
C HIS A 112 5.57 -1.20 0.59
N HIS A 113 5.28 -0.48 1.66
CA HIS A 113 4.26 -0.87 2.63
C HIS A 113 3.08 0.12 2.63
N VAL A 114 1.88 -0.40 2.91
CA VAL A 114 0.63 0.36 3.02
C VAL A 114 -0.13 -0.10 4.27
N CYS A 115 -1.13 0.66 4.71
CA CYS A 115 -2.00 0.28 5.82
C CYS A 115 -3.47 0.35 5.41
N HIS A 116 -4.24 -0.65 5.85
CA HIS A 116 -5.68 -0.76 5.58
C HIS A 116 -6.46 -0.79 6.89
N LEU A 117 -7.53 0.00 6.97
CA LEU A 117 -8.45 0.00 8.09
C LEU A 117 -9.79 -0.64 7.71
N TRP A 118 -10.16 -1.67 8.47
CA TRP A 118 -11.46 -2.31 8.46
C TRP A 118 -12.31 -1.79 9.63
N THR A 119 -13.18 -0.83 9.38
CA THR A 119 -14.12 -0.33 10.40
C THR A 119 -15.39 -1.20 10.39
N ALA A 120 -15.49 -2.08 11.38
CA ALA A 120 -16.66 -2.92 11.61
C ALA A 120 -17.60 -2.29 12.63
N GLY A 121 -18.88 -2.65 12.61
CA GLY A 121 -19.82 -2.24 13.64
C GLY A 121 -21.17 -2.92 13.54
N ARG A 122 -21.98 -2.76 14.59
CA ARG A 122 -23.41 -3.06 14.54
C ARG A 122 -24.20 -1.77 14.40
N TRP A 123 -25.00 -1.65 13.34
CA TRP A 123 -25.96 -0.56 13.21
C TRP A 123 -27.38 -1.13 13.16
N ASP A 124 -28.21 -0.74 14.13
CA ASP A 124 -29.56 -1.28 14.37
C ASP A 124 -29.57 -2.81 14.53
N GLY A 125 -28.56 -3.33 15.24
CA GLY A 125 -28.37 -4.76 15.48
C GLY A 125 -27.76 -5.53 14.31
N THR A 126 -27.74 -4.99 13.09
CA THR A 126 -27.10 -5.61 11.92
C THR A 126 -25.58 -5.47 11.99
N PRO A 127 -24.79 -6.57 12.01
CA PRO A 127 -23.33 -6.50 11.91
C PRO A 127 -22.90 -6.18 10.47
N GLY A 128 -21.91 -5.32 10.31
CA GLY A 128 -21.44 -4.90 9.00
C GLY A 128 -20.15 -4.11 9.02
N LEU A 129 -19.80 -3.60 7.85
CA LEU A 129 -18.58 -2.86 7.56
C LEU A 129 -18.93 -1.46 7.06
N TRP A 130 -18.09 -0.50 7.40
CA TRP A 130 -18.09 0.81 6.78
C TRP A 130 -17.08 0.83 5.62
N LEU A 131 -17.58 1.19 4.45
CA LEU A 131 -16.79 1.40 3.23
C LEU A 131 -16.78 2.89 2.91
N GLN A 132 -15.66 3.40 2.42
CA GLN A 132 -15.61 4.75 1.87
C GLN A 132 -16.00 4.73 0.40
N GLN A 133 -16.67 5.78 -0.08
CA GLN A 133 -16.75 6.05 -1.52
C GLN A 133 -15.69 7.07 -1.91
N ARG A 134 -14.77 6.67 -2.77
CA ARG A 134 -13.67 7.50 -3.28
C ARG A 134 -14.22 8.67 -4.09
N ALA A 135 -13.56 9.82 -4.02
CA ALA A 135 -13.87 10.97 -4.87
C ALA A 135 -13.74 10.64 -6.36
N PHE A 136 -14.53 11.31 -7.20
CA PHE A 136 -14.61 11.04 -8.64
C PHE A 136 -13.43 11.62 -9.45
N ASP A 137 -12.60 12.44 -8.83
CA ASP A 137 -11.38 13.02 -9.41
C ASP A 137 -10.11 12.20 -9.08
N ARG A 138 -10.27 11.08 -8.36
CA ARG A 138 -9.15 10.22 -7.97
C ARG A 138 -8.57 9.52 -9.21
N PRO A 139 -7.23 9.45 -9.34
CA PRO A 139 -6.59 8.86 -10.52
C PRO A 139 -6.82 7.35 -10.62
N LEU A 140 -6.98 6.68 -9.47
CA LEU A 140 -7.37 5.27 -9.40
C LEU A 140 -8.75 5.14 -8.79
N TYR A 141 -9.58 4.35 -9.47
CA TYR A 141 -10.94 3.97 -9.07
C TYR A 141 -11.84 5.16 -8.69
N PRO A 142 -12.02 6.15 -9.59
CA PRO A 142 -12.87 7.31 -9.32
C PRO A 142 -14.31 6.88 -9.01
N GLY A 143 -14.85 7.32 -7.87
CA GLY A 143 -16.21 6.96 -7.44
C GLY A 143 -16.40 5.54 -6.91
N GLY A 144 -15.34 4.73 -6.90
CA GLY A 144 -15.34 3.37 -6.38
C GLY A 144 -15.48 3.32 -4.86
N TYR A 145 -15.73 2.12 -4.33
CA TYR A 145 -15.89 1.86 -2.91
C TYR A 145 -14.71 1.05 -2.40
N ASP A 146 -14.07 1.55 -1.34
CA ASP A 146 -12.87 0.99 -0.74
C ASP A 146 -13.11 0.66 0.74
N LEU A 147 -12.15 0.00 1.38
CA LEU A 147 -12.13 -0.14 2.85
C LEU A 147 -12.19 1.23 3.51
N SER A 148 -12.60 1.28 4.78
CA SER A 148 -12.90 2.56 5.44
C SER A 148 -11.78 3.59 5.32
N SER A 149 -10.50 3.18 5.39
CA SER A 149 -9.35 4.00 5.05
C SER A 149 -8.22 3.12 4.51
N THR A 150 -7.53 3.59 3.46
CA THR A 150 -6.40 2.89 2.83
C THR A 150 -5.33 3.88 2.43
N GLY A 151 -4.13 3.75 3.00
CA GLY A 151 -3.11 4.78 2.87
C GLY A 151 -1.69 4.23 2.86
N HIS A 152 -0.75 5.11 2.52
CA HIS A 152 0.66 4.75 2.51
C HIS A 152 1.28 5.03 3.88
N ILE A 153 2.35 4.31 4.18
CA ILE A 153 3.13 4.52 5.41
C ILE A 153 4.29 5.47 5.08
N ASP A 154 4.36 6.60 5.77
CA ASP A 154 5.40 7.59 5.55
C ASP A 154 6.78 7.08 6.01
N PRO A 155 7.89 7.63 5.47
CA PRO A 155 9.22 7.28 5.92
C PRO A 155 9.42 7.45 7.43
N GLY A 156 9.77 6.34 8.10
CA GLY A 156 9.99 6.30 9.54
C GLY A 156 8.70 6.15 10.38
N GLU A 157 7.54 6.09 9.75
CA GLU A 157 6.25 5.88 10.41
C GLU A 157 6.01 4.37 10.68
N THR A 158 5.33 4.06 11.79
CA THR A 158 4.88 2.68 12.05
C THR A 158 3.54 2.42 11.35
N PRO A 159 3.23 1.17 10.97
CA PRO A 159 1.93 0.87 10.37
C PRO A 159 0.72 1.30 11.22
N GLU A 160 0.83 1.18 12.55
CA GLU A 160 -0.18 1.64 13.50
C GLU A 160 -0.34 3.17 13.51
N ALA A 161 0.75 3.92 13.47
CA ALA A 161 0.68 5.39 13.40
C ALA A 161 0.07 5.85 12.07
N ALA A 162 0.46 5.19 10.97
CA ALA A 162 -0.05 5.48 9.63
C ALA A 162 -1.56 5.26 9.56
N VAL A 163 -2.08 4.11 10.01
CA VAL A 163 -3.52 3.83 9.91
C VAL A 163 -4.36 4.81 10.73
N LEU A 164 -3.85 5.27 11.88
CA LEU A 164 -4.52 6.29 12.71
C LEU A 164 -4.50 7.67 12.04
N ARG A 165 -3.38 8.03 11.39
CA ARG A 165 -3.25 9.27 10.62
C ARG A 165 -4.20 9.28 9.43
N GLU A 166 -4.17 8.23 8.61
CA GLU A 166 -4.99 8.08 7.41
C GLU A 166 -6.49 8.06 7.78
N ALA A 167 -6.89 7.33 8.82
CA ALA A 167 -8.27 7.33 9.29
C ALA A 167 -8.76 8.73 9.71
N ARG A 168 -7.90 9.52 10.35
CA ARG A 168 -8.22 10.90 10.74
C ARG A 168 -8.29 11.82 9.52
N GLU A 169 -7.39 11.68 8.56
CA GLU A 169 -7.26 12.58 7.41
C GLU A 169 -8.30 12.29 6.32
N GLU A 170 -8.55 11.01 6.01
CA GLU A 170 -9.48 10.60 4.95
C GLU A 170 -10.94 10.64 5.39
N ILE A 171 -11.24 10.12 6.59
CA ILE A 171 -12.62 9.88 7.05
C ILE A 171 -12.96 10.58 8.37
N GLY A 172 -12.03 11.32 8.95
CA GLY A 172 -12.25 12.11 10.16
C GLY A 172 -12.38 11.29 11.45
N LEU A 173 -12.00 10.01 11.45
CA LEU A 173 -12.06 9.17 12.65
C LEU A 173 -10.80 9.36 13.51
N ASP A 174 -10.97 9.92 14.69
CA ASP A 174 -9.91 10.01 15.71
C ASP A 174 -9.93 8.74 16.57
N LEU A 175 -9.09 7.77 16.21
CA LEU A 175 -8.98 6.47 16.86
C LEU A 175 -7.79 6.46 17.83
N SER A 176 -7.88 5.64 18.87
CA SER A 176 -6.73 5.34 19.74
C SER A 176 -6.07 4.02 19.33
N PRO A 177 -4.75 3.83 19.59
CA PRO A 177 -4.10 2.54 19.36
C PRO A 177 -4.81 1.35 20.02
N ASP A 178 -5.35 1.54 21.23
CA ASP A 178 -6.08 0.50 21.98
C ASP A 178 -7.40 0.06 21.30
N SER A 179 -7.91 0.86 20.36
CA SER A 179 -9.12 0.54 19.58
C SER A 179 -8.82 -0.29 18.32
N LEU A 180 -7.54 -0.55 18.03
CA LEU A 180 -7.10 -1.32 16.88
C LEU A 180 -6.85 -2.78 17.26
N VAL A 181 -7.30 -3.68 16.41
CA VAL A 181 -6.95 -5.09 16.41
C VAL A 181 -6.10 -5.36 15.17
N SER A 182 -4.95 -6.00 15.33
CA SER A 182 -4.14 -6.40 14.17
C SER A 182 -4.90 -7.42 13.33
N GLY A 183 -5.01 -7.14 12.03
CA GLY A 183 -5.56 -8.04 11.03
C GLY A 183 -4.51 -8.85 10.30
N GLY A 184 -3.22 -8.72 10.66
CA GLY A 184 -2.11 -9.33 9.94
C GLY A 184 -1.57 -8.46 8.82
N SER A 185 -0.73 -9.05 7.97
CA SER A 185 -0.11 -8.37 6.83
C SER A 185 -0.12 -9.23 5.58
N TYR A 186 -0.46 -8.65 4.43
CA TYR A 186 -0.74 -9.37 3.19
C TYR A 186 -0.02 -8.74 2.02
N ARG A 187 0.79 -9.53 1.29
CA ARG A 187 1.52 -9.01 0.13
C ARG A 187 0.63 -9.05 -1.10
N GLN A 188 0.48 -7.91 -1.76
CA GLN A 188 -0.40 -7.68 -2.89
C GLN A 188 0.44 -7.23 -4.09
N ARG A 189 0.13 -7.78 -5.27
CA ARG A 189 0.86 -7.50 -6.51
C ARG A 189 -0.09 -7.40 -7.69
N TYR A 190 -0.22 -6.21 -8.26
CA TYR A 190 -1.19 -5.97 -9.34
C TYR A 190 -0.78 -4.79 -10.25
N PRO A 191 -1.20 -4.79 -11.53
CA PRO A 191 -0.96 -3.67 -12.43
C PRO A 191 -1.93 -2.51 -12.15
N ARG A 192 -1.45 -1.26 -12.25
CA ARG A 192 -2.25 -0.04 -12.02
C ARG A 192 -3.11 0.41 -13.22
N GLY A 193 -3.50 -0.52 -14.09
CA GLY A 193 -4.36 -0.24 -15.25
C GLY A 193 -3.72 0.67 -16.32
N GLU A 194 -4.55 1.48 -16.99
CA GLU A 194 -4.18 2.28 -18.17
C GLU A 194 -3.11 3.35 -17.91
N SER A 195 -3.01 3.87 -16.68
CA SER A 195 -1.95 4.82 -16.28
C SER A 195 -0.55 4.19 -16.24
N GLY A 196 -0.46 2.86 -16.39
CA GLY A 196 0.78 2.11 -16.30
C GLY A 196 1.29 2.00 -14.85
N GLY A 197 2.40 1.27 -14.68
CA GLY A 197 2.96 0.96 -13.36
C GLY A 197 2.47 -0.36 -12.79
N PHE A 198 2.88 -0.63 -11.55
CA PHE A 198 2.63 -1.88 -10.87
C PHE A 198 2.79 -1.67 -9.38
N ASP A 199 1.84 -2.17 -8.59
CA ASP A 199 1.96 -2.21 -7.15
C ASP A 199 2.55 -3.55 -6.73
N ASP A 200 3.57 -3.48 -5.86
CA ASP A 200 4.10 -4.60 -5.08
C ASP A 200 4.17 -4.07 -3.66
N GLU A 201 3.20 -4.44 -2.85
CA GLU A 201 2.98 -3.82 -1.55
C GLU A 201 2.72 -4.86 -0.47
N LEU A 202 3.12 -4.55 0.75
CA LEU A 202 2.71 -5.28 1.95
C LEU A 202 1.69 -4.43 2.70
N ALA A 203 0.43 -4.84 2.64
CA ALA A 203 -0.65 -4.19 3.36
C ALA A 203 -0.67 -4.67 4.81
N PHE A 204 -0.57 -3.74 5.76
CA PHE A 204 -0.82 -3.99 7.18
C PHE A 204 -2.29 -3.72 7.47
N ALA A 205 -3.06 -4.77 7.75
CA ALA A 205 -4.48 -4.66 8.02
C ALA A 205 -4.73 -4.41 9.51
N PHE A 206 -5.63 -3.48 9.80
CA PHE A 206 -6.12 -3.17 11.14
C PHE A 206 -7.64 -3.22 11.14
N LEU A 207 -8.22 -3.69 12.23
CA LEU A 207 -9.65 -3.74 12.45
C LEU A 207 -10.02 -2.87 13.63
N THR A 208 -11.15 -2.18 13.54
CA THR A 208 -11.75 -1.50 14.69
C THR A 208 -13.25 -1.75 14.73
N ARG A 209 -13.85 -1.63 15.93
CA ARG A 209 -15.30 -1.77 16.12
C ARG A 209 -15.90 -0.46 16.59
N LEU A 210 -16.84 0.06 15.81
CA LEU A 210 -17.65 1.22 16.13
C LEU A 210 -19.13 0.91 15.87
N ASP A 211 -19.89 0.68 16.93
CA ASP A 211 -21.33 0.43 16.84
C ASP A 211 -22.11 1.74 16.62
N GLY A 212 -23.24 1.64 15.91
CA GLY A 212 -24.02 2.79 15.46
C GLY A 212 -23.45 3.44 14.20
N ILE A 213 -23.66 4.76 14.08
CA ILE A 213 -23.11 5.58 13.00
C ILE A 213 -21.93 6.38 13.59
N PRO A 214 -20.68 6.06 13.24
CA PRO A 214 -19.52 6.82 13.66
C PRO A 214 -19.61 8.28 13.22
N ALA A 215 -18.95 9.17 13.97
CA ALA A 215 -18.84 10.59 13.66
C ALA A 215 -17.84 10.85 12.52
N PHE A 216 -18.07 10.23 11.36
CA PHE A 216 -17.25 10.45 10.18
C PHE A 216 -17.28 11.91 9.76
N SER A 217 -16.11 12.43 9.39
CA SER A 217 -15.95 13.74 8.76
C SER A 217 -15.04 13.59 7.55
N PRO A 218 -15.56 13.04 6.43
CA PRO A 218 -14.76 12.72 5.26
C PRO A 218 -14.06 13.95 4.67
N GLY A 219 -12.78 13.80 4.34
CA GLY A 219 -11.96 14.80 3.68
C GLY A 219 -12.26 14.93 2.18
N SER A 220 -11.40 15.62 1.44
CA SER A 220 -11.56 15.83 -0.01
C SER A 220 -11.36 14.55 -0.85
N GLU A 221 -10.86 13.47 -0.24
CA GLU A 221 -10.64 12.18 -0.90
C GLU A 221 -11.89 11.31 -0.96
N VAL A 222 -12.89 11.64 -0.15
CA VAL A 222 -13.99 10.74 0.17
C VAL A 222 -15.32 11.46 0.01
N VAL A 223 -16.19 10.93 -0.84
CA VAL A 223 -17.54 11.47 -1.07
C VAL A 223 -18.45 11.22 0.12
N GLY A 224 -18.27 10.07 0.78
CA GLY A 224 -19.02 9.70 1.97
C GLY A 224 -18.91 8.22 2.26
N MET A 225 -19.47 7.82 3.41
CA MET A 225 -19.39 6.45 3.89
C MET A 225 -20.64 5.65 3.52
N ALA A 226 -20.50 4.33 3.41
CA ALA A 226 -21.58 3.38 3.22
C ALA A 226 -21.43 2.23 4.21
N PHE A 227 -22.53 1.86 4.87
CA PHE A 227 -22.59 0.67 5.70
C PHE A 227 -23.11 -0.50 4.88
N VAL A 228 -22.36 -1.60 4.90
CA VAL A 228 -22.70 -2.84 4.19
C VAL A 228 -22.77 -3.98 5.22
N PRO A 229 -23.88 -4.73 5.30
CA PRO A 229 -23.96 -5.92 6.15
C PRO A 229 -22.84 -6.92 5.85
N LEU A 230 -22.28 -7.56 6.88
CA LEU A 230 -21.07 -8.38 6.72
C LEU A 230 -21.32 -9.62 5.85
N ASP A 231 -22.51 -10.20 5.94
CA ASP A 231 -22.95 -11.33 5.10
C ASP A 231 -23.10 -10.93 3.64
N VAL A 232 -23.63 -9.73 3.37
CA VAL A 232 -23.72 -9.16 2.02
C VAL A 232 -22.32 -8.91 1.45
N PHE A 233 -21.40 -8.33 2.25
CA PHE A 233 -20.02 -8.14 1.82
C PHE A 233 -19.32 -9.46 1.52
N ALA A 234 -19.45 -10.46 2.40
CA ALA A 234 -18.88 -11.79 2.19
C ALA A 234 -19.44 -12.47 0.94
N ALA A 235 -20.75 -12.39 0.71
CA ALA A 235 -21.39 -12.96 -0.47
C ALA A 235 -20.98 -12.26 -1.77
N ALA A 236 -20.82 -10.93 -1.75
CA ALA A 236 -20.30 -10.18 -2.87
C ALA A 236 -18.85 -10.59 -3.19
N TYR A 237 -18.04 -10.80 -2.16
CA TYR A 237 -16.67 -11.28 -2.28
C TYR A 237 -16.60 -12.67 -2.94
N GLU A 238 -17.43 -13.61 -2.48
CA GLU A 238 -17.39 -15.01 -2.93
C GLU A 238 -18.10 -15.24 -4.27
N GLY A 239 -19.06 -14.39 -4.64
CA GLY A 239 -19.98 -14.62 -5.76
C GLY A 239 -20.10 -13.48 -6.78
N ALA A 240 -19.33 -12.41 -6.64
CA ALA A 240 -19.40 -11.20 -7.47
C ALA A 240 -20.78 -10.53 -7.52
N ALA A 241 -21.58 -10.67 -6.45
CA ALA A 241 -22.89 -10.06 -6.35
C ALA A 241 -22.80 -8.55 -6.00
N PRO A 242 -23.75 -7.72 -6.44
CA PRO A 242 -23.83 -6.33 -5.98
C PRO A 242 -24.06 -6.25 -4.47
N LEU A 243 -23.46 -5.25 -3.82
CA LEU A 243 -23.62 -5.02 -2.38
C LEU A 243 -24.81 -4.10 -2.14
N MET A 244 -25.72 -4.56 -1.30
CA MET A 244 -26.80 -3.74 -0.77
C MET A 244 -26.32 -3.09 0.54
N GLY A 245 -26.25 -1.76 0.53
CA GLY A 245 -25.81 -0.98 1.67
C GLY A 245 -26.75 0.17 2.00
N ARG A 246 -26.36 0.97 2.98
CA ARG A 246 -27.05 2.21 3.36
C ARG A 246 -26.06 3.32 3.76
N ARG A 247 -26.43 4.57 3.51
CA ARG A 247 -25.71 5.77 3.97
C ARG A 247 -26.12 6.11 5.41
N ALA A 248 -25.36 6.99 6.07
CA ALA A 248 -25.66 7.47 7.42
C ALA A 248 -27.06 8.12 7.57
N ASP A 249 -27.61 8.71 6.51
CA ASP A 249 -28.98 9.28 6.51
C ASP A 249 -30.09 8.21 6.36
N GLY A 250 -29.72 6.93 6.27
CA GLY A 250 -30.63 5.80 6.09
C GLY A 250 -30.99 5.50 4.63
N SER A 251 -30.55 6.33 3.67
CA SER A 251 -30.78 6.07 2.25
C SER A 251 -30.08 4.78 1.81
N ARG A 252 -30.80 3.96 1.02
CA ARG A 252 -30.28 2.70 0.51
C ARG A 252 -29.44 2.94 -0.74
N LEU A 253 -28.40 2.15 -0.92
CA LEU A 253 -27.60 2.12 -2.14
C LEU A 253 -27.32 0.68 -2.57
N THR A 254 -27.14 0.50 -3.88
CA THR A 254 -26.61 -0.72 -4.48
C THR A 254 -25.25 -0.38 -5.06
N ILE A 255 -24.21 -1.09 -4.61
CA ILE A 255 -22.84 -0.95 -5.10
C ILE A 255 -22.62 -2.10 -6.09
N PRO A 256 -22.40 -1.84 -7.38
CA PRO A 256 -21.97 -2.89 -8.32
C PRO A 256 -20.66 -3.51 -7.85
N HIS A 257 -20.50 -4.83 -8.03
CA HIS A 257 -19.30 -5.53 -7.56
C HIS A 257 -18.02 -4.96 -8.18
N GLU A 258 -18.08 -4.58 -9.47
CA GLU A 258 -16.98 -3.95 -10.20
C GLU A 258 -16.55 -2.57 -9.64
N ASN A 259 -17.36 -1.96 -8.78
CA ASN A 259 -17.02 -0.71 -8.12
C ASN A 259 -16.31 -0.93 -6.78
N LEU A 260 -16.19 -2.17 -6.29
CA LEU A 260 -15.34 -2.46 -5.14
C LEU A 260 -13.86 -2.39 -5.53
N CYS A 261 -13.09 -1.69 -4.71
CA CYS A 261 -11.68 -1.39 -4.92
C CYS A 261 -10.84 -2.10 -3.86
N CYS A 262 -9.57 -2.34 -4.19
CA CYS A 262 -8.55 -2.82 -3.24
C CYS A 262 -8.98 -4.10 -2.47
N LEU A 263 -9.77 -4.96 -3.11
CA LEU A 263 -10.15 -6.26 -2.56
C LEU A 263 -9.13 -7.30 -2.96
N HIS A 264 -8.44 -7.84 -1.96
CA HIS A 264 -7.39 -8.83 -2.14
C HIS A 264 -7.71 -10.10 -1.35
N ASP A 265 -7.74 -11.24 -2.05
CA ASP A 265 -8.20 -12.53 -1.50
C ASP A 265 -7.48 -12.91 -0.22
N ALA A 266 -6.15 -12.75 -0.21
CA ALA A 266 -5.33 -13.08 0.95
C ALA A 266 -5.70 -12.23 2.18
N GLU A 267 -6.00 -10.94 1.99
CA GLU A 267 -6.36 -10.06 3.09
C GLU A 267 -7.75 -10.38 3.62
N TRP A 268 -8.75 -10.51 2.74
CA TRP A 268 -10.10 -10.88 3.15
C TRP A 268 -10.14 -12.20 3.93
N GLU A 269 -9.52 -13.25 3.39
CA GLU A 269 -9.46 -14.56 4.04
C GLU A 269 -8.77 -14.48 5.41
N GLY A 270 -7.75 -13.64 5.53
CA GLY A 270 -7.02 -13.44 6.77
C GLY A 270 -7.79 -12.64 7.84
N VAL A 271 -8.62 -11.66 7.45
CA VAL A 271 -9.35 -10.80 8.40
C VAL A 271 -10.77 -11.29 8.70
N ARG A 272 -11.39 -12.13 7.85
CA ARG A 272 -12.81 -12.53 7.97
C ARG A 272 -13.16 -13.12 9.34
N SER A 273 -12.33 -14.02 9.87
CA SER A 273 -12.59 -14.62 11.19
C SER A 273 -12.46 -13.59 12.31
N ALA A 274 -11.45 -12.71 12.23
CA ALA A 274 -11.27 -11.63 13.19
C ALA A 274 -12.47 -10.66 13.18
N LEU A 275 -13.01 -10.34 12.01
CA LEU A 275 -14.23 -9.53 11.89
C LEU A 275 -15.45 -10.19 12.55
N GLN A 276 -15.64 -11.49 12.34
CA GLN A 276 -16.74 -12.24 12.97
C GLN A 276 -16.62 -12.24 14.50
N THR A 277 -15.41 -12.49 15.02
CA THR A 277 -15.13 -12.40 16.47
C THR A 277 -15.34 -10.99 16.98
N LEU A 278 -14.86 -9.97 16.27
CA LEU A 278 -14.97 -8.58 16.65
C LEU A 278 -16.44 -8.16 16.79
N LEU A 279 -17.29 -8.61 15.87
CA LEU A 279 -18.73 -8.33 15.80
C LEU A 279 -19.61 -9.28 16.62
N ALA A 280 -19.05 -10.31 17.26
CA ALA A 280 -19.80 -11.18 18.15
C ALA A 280 -20.48 -10.35 19.26
N PRO A 281 -21.71 -10.73 19.68
CA PRO A 281 -22.37 -10.12 20.84
C PRO A 281 -21.47 -10.22 22.07
N GLU A 282 -21.51 -9.23 22.96
CA GLU A 282 -20.70 -9.25 24.19
C GLU A 282 -20.99 -10.48 25.08
N SER A 283 -22.19 -11.06 25.00
CA SER A 283 -22.55 -12.30 25.68
C SER A 283 -21.90 -13.57 25.12
N ALA A 284 -21.12 -13.45 24.04
CA ALA A 284 -20.49 -14.56 23.32
C ALA A 284 -18.95 -14.43 23.24
N LYS A 285 -18.37 -13.42 23.92
CA LYS A 285 -16.92 -13.23 24.11
C LYS A 285 -16.55 -13.63 25.53
#